data_AF-A0A356M2E2-F1
#
_entry.id   AF-A0A356M2E2-F1
#
_cell.length_a   1.000
_cell.length_b   1.000
_cell.length_c   1.000
_cell.angle_alpha   90.00
_cell.angle_beta   90.00
_cell.angle_gamma   90.00
#
_symmetry.space_group_name_H-M   'P 1'
#
loop_
_entity.id
_entity.type
_entity.pdbx_description
1 polymer ?
#
loop_
_entity_poly.entity_id
_entity_poly.type
_entity_poly.pdbx_seq_one_letter_code
_entity_poly.pdbx_strand_id
1 'polypeptide(L)'
;MNFPKLASEQLLRRLNPPEGRIRMVLDTDTFNEIDDQFALAYALKSPERLLLEAVYAAPFYNDRSSGPADGMRKSYQEILNVFSLLDIDPADRVFTGSEDYLADEITPRESAAARDLVRLALSGGPEPLYVVAIGAITNVAS
;
A
#
# COMPACT_ATOMS: atom_id res chain seq x y z
N MET A 1 -20.18 10.89 -1.34
CA MET A 1 -20.02 9.75 -2.27
C MET A 1 -21.16 8.76 -2.05
N ASN A 2 -21.69 8.14 -3.11
CA ASN A 2 -22.66 7.05 -3.01
C ASN A 2 -21.98 5.74 -3.40
N PHE A 3 -21.67 4.91 -2.40
CA PHE A 3 -21.09 3.59 -2.66
C PHE A 3 -22.19 2.54 -2.84
N PRO A 4 -21.98 1.53 -3.72
CA PRO A 4 -22.92 0.44 -3.87
C PRO A 4 -23.09 -0.32 -2.56
N LYS A 5 -24.34 -0.58 -2.16
CA LYS A 5 -24.62 -1.43 -1.01
C LYS A 5 -24.41 -2.89 -1.39
N LEU A 6 -23.53 -3.58 -0.68
CA LEU A 6 -23.34 -5.01 -0.82
C LEU A 6 -24.49 -5.78 -0.16
N ALA A 7 -24.83 -6.96 -0.71
CA ALA A 7 -25.79 -7.86 -0.07
C ALA A 7 -25.27 -8.31 1.30
N SER A 8 -26.15 -8.50 2.28
CA SER A 8 -25.76 -8.87 3.65
C SER A 8 -24.97 -10.18 3.71
N GLU A 9 -25.31 -11.15 2.86
CA GLU A 9 -24.56 -12.41 2.74
C GLU A 9 -23.12 -12.17 2.25
N GLN A 10 -22.93 -11.27 1.28
CA GLN A 10 -21.62 -10.92 0.77
C GLN A 10 -20.78 -10.19 1.83
N LEU A 11 -21.40 -9.32 2.64
CA LEU A 11 -20.75 -8.67 3.77
C LEU A 11 -20.28 -9.71 4.80
N LEU A 12 -21.17 -10.62 5.22
CA LEU A 12 -20.84 -11.68 6.18
C LEU A 12 -19.71 -12.57 5.66
N ARG A 13 -19.72 -12.93 4.37
CA ARG A 13 -18.62 -13.70 3.76
C ARG A 13 -17.28 -12.97 3.85
N ARG A 14 -17.26 -11.66 3.57
CA ARG A 14 -16.04 -10.83 3.63
C ARG A 14 -15.54 -10.53 5.05
N LEU A 15 -16.35 -10.78 6.08
CA LEU A 15 -15.90 -10.69 7.48
C LEU A 15 -15.18 -11.95 7.96
N ASN A 16 -15.30 -13.08 7.26
CA ASN A 16 -14.53 -14.27 7.60
C ASN A 16 -13.06 -14.07 7.22
N PRO A 17 -12.12 -14.69 7.97
CA PRO A 17 -10.73 -14.72 7.56
C PRO A 17 -10.60 -15.26 6.12
N PRO A 18 -9.85 -14.58 5.24
CA PRO A 18 -9.69 -15.05 3.87
C PRO A 18 -9.00 -16.41 3.84
N GLU A 19 -9.48 -17.28 2.95
CA GLU A 19 -8.89 -18.57 2.69
C GLU A 19 -7.89 -18.49 1.51
N GLY A 20 -6.93 -19.42 1.48
CA GLY A 20 -5.95 -19.49 0.39
C GLY A 20 -4.90 -18.37 0.41
N ARG A 21 -4.46 -17.97 -0.78
CA ARG A 21 -3.44 -16.93 -1.00
C ARG A 21 -4.11 -15.57 -1.18
N ILE A 22 -3.75 -14.62 -0.34
CA ILE A 22 -4.39 -13.31 -0.22
C ILE A 22 -3.71 -12.32 -1.17
N ARG A 23 -4.48 -11.73 -2.07
CA ARG A 23 -4.04 -10.61 -2.91
C ARG A 23 -4.00 -9.35 -2.07
N MET A 24 -2.85 -8.71 -1.97
CA MET A 24 -2.70 -7.50 -1.17
C MET A 24 -1.77 -6.48 -1.80
N VAL A 25 -1.96 -5.21 -1.44
CA VAL A 25 -0.96 -4.15 -1.59
C VAL A 25 -0.55 -3.66 -0.22
N LEU A 26 0.66 -3.14 -0.11
CA LEU A 26 1.20 -2.55 1.11
C LEU A 26 1.50 -1.06 0.89
N ASP A 27 0.81 -0.18 1.62
CA ASP A 27 1.08 1.26 1.65
C ASP A 27 1.79 1.60 2.96
N THR A 28 3.05 2.03 2.88
CA THR A 28 3.98 2.08 4.01
C THR A 28 4.95 3.24 3.89
N ASP A 29 5.26 3.87 5.01
CA ASP A 29 6.30 4.88 5.16
C ASP A 29 7.60 4.24 5.65
N THR A 30 8.14 3.29 4.88
CA THR A 30 9.19 2.32 5.30
C THR A 30 10.48 2.89 5.89
N PHE A 31 10.73 4.19 5.74
CA PHE A 31 11.87 4.87 6.37
C PHE A 31 11.55 5.52 7.72
N ASN A 32 10.27 5.66 8.08
CA ASN A 32 9.81 6.38 9.24
C ASN A 32 10.15 5.65 10.54
N GLU A 33 9.78 4.37 10.64
CA GLU A 33 10.07 3.48 11.75
C GLU A 33 10.54 2.10 11.26
N ILE A 34 11.05 1.27 12.18
CA ILE A 34 11.73 0.01 11.82
C ILE A 34 10.74 -1.13 11.51
N ASP A 35 9.57 -1.10 12.13
CA ASP A 35 8.53 -2.12 12.00
C ASP A 35 8.01 -2.26 10.57
N ASP A 36 7.96 -1.18 9.80
CA ASP A 36 7.60 -1.21 8.38
C ASP A 36 8.54 -2.09 7.52
N GLN A 37 9.85 -2.04 7.79
CA GLN A 37 10.83 -2.87 7.08
C GLN A 37 10.57 -4.35 7.34
N PHE A 38 10.24 -4.70 8.58
CA PHE A 38 9.87 -6.05 8.96
C PHE A 38 8.54 -6.47 8.35
N ALA A 39 7.55 -5.58 8.30
CA ALA A 39 6.26 -5.85 7.65
C ALA A 39 6.43 -6.15 6.16
N LEU A 40 7.23 -5.34 5.43
CA LEU A 40 7.55 -5.57 4.03
C LEU A 40 8.34 -6.86 3.83
N ALA A 41 9.38 -7.10 4.64
CA ALA A 41 10.18 -8.32 4.55
C ALA A 41 9.35 -9.58 4.80
N TYR A 42 8.47 -9.55 5.79
CA TYR A 42 7.53 -10.63 6.07
C TYR A 42 6.58 -10.86 4.89
N ALA A 43 5.98 -9.81 4.35
CA ALA A 43 5.08 -9.92 3.20
C ALA A 43 5.77 -10.56 1.96
N LEU A 44 7.02 -10.17 1.70
CA LEU A 44 7.83 -10.71 0.61
C LEU A 44 8.25 -12.17 0.82
N LYS A 45 8.49 -12.58 2.08
CA LYS A 45 8.95 -13.93 2.43
C LYS A 45 7.83 -14.91 2.82
N SER A 46 6.56 -14.51 2.71
CA SER A 46 5.39 -15.38 2.89
C SER A 46 4.59 -15.62 1.59
N PRO A 47 5.22 -16.02 0.46
CA PRO A 47 4.53 -16.19 -0.82
C PRO A 47 3.48 -17.31 -0.82
N GLU A 48 3.54 -18.24 0.13
CA GLU A 48 2.55 -19.30 0.33
C GLU A 48 1.21 -18.77 0.86
N ARG A 49 1.21 -17.60 1.50
CA ARG A 49 0.01 -16.93 2.02
C ARG A 49 -0.31 -15.63 1.33
N LEU A 50 0.69 -14.88 0.89
CA LEU A 50 0.52 -13.53 0.36
C LEU A 50 0.91 -13.46 -1.11
N LEU A 51 0.02 -12.87 -1.90
CA LEU A 51 0.32 -12.34 -3.22
C LEU A 51 0.38 -10.82 -3.06
N LEU A 52 1.55 -10.33 -2.64
CA LEU A 52 1.84 -8.91 -2.61
C LEU A 52 1.86 -8.44 -4.07
N GLU A 53 0.95 -7.58 -4.50
CA GLU A 53 0.90 -7.11 -5.89
C GLU A 53 1.71 -5.83 -6.07
N ALA A 54 1.63 -4.92 -5.10
CA ALA A 54 2.37 -3.68 -5.12
C ALA A 54 2.75 -3.20 -3.70
N VAL A 55 3.76 -2.34 -3.65
CA VAL A 55 4.21 -1.61 -2.48
C VAL A 55 4.23 -0.12 -2.82
N TYR A 56 3.59 0.68 -1.98
CA TYR A 56 3.40 2.10 -2.18
C TYR A 56 4.14 2.89 -1.10
N ALA A 57 4.97 3.84 -1.54
CA ALA A 57 5.71 4.71 -0.64
C ALA A 57 4.78 5.80 -0.07
N ALA A 58 4.43 5.70 1.21
CA ALA A 58 3.64 6.73 1.88
C ALA A 58 4.51 7.92 2.33
N PRO A 59 3.99 9.16 2.29
CA PRO A 59 4.68 10.33 2.83
C PRO A 59 4.67 10.33 4.36
N PHE A 60 5.75 10.84 4.95
CA PHE A 60 5.84 11.10 6.39
C PHE A 60 6.62 12.40 6.65
N TYR A 61 6.38 13.03 7.80
CA TYR A 61 7.09 14.23 8.20
C TYR A 61 7.37 14.26 9.70
N ASN A 62 8.66 14.21 10.04
CA ASN A 62 9.22 14.36 11.38
C ASN A 62 10.71 14.73 11.26
N ASP A 63 11.49 14.60 12.34
CA ASP A 63 12.92 14.91 12.36
C ASP A 63 13.78 14.10 11.37
N ARG A 64 13.23 13.05 10.75
CA ARG A 64 13.88 12.22 9.73
C ARG A 64 13.62 12.69 8.30
N SER A 65 12.80 13.72 8.05
CA SER A 65 12.55 14.27 6.71
C SER A 65 12.42 15.80 6.71
N SER A 66 12.64 16.42 5.55
CA SER A 66 12.45 17.87 5.37
C SER A 66 11.02 18.27 5.00
N GLY A 67 10.11 17.30 4.91
CA GLY A 67 8.71 17.46 4.52
C GLY A 67 8.12 16.16 3.96
N PRO A 68 6.81 16.12 3.66
CA PRO A 68 6.13 14.91 3.19
C PRO A 68 6.72 14.34 1.89
N ALA A 69 7.09 15.20 0.94
CA ALA A 69 7.72 14.79 -0.31
C ALA A 69 9.08 14.11 -0.07
N ASP A 70 9.87 14.63 0.87
CA ASP A 70 11.14 14.05 1.25
C ASP A 70 10.96 12.73 1.99
N GLY A 71 9.95 12.66 2.86
CA GLY A 71 9.55 11.42 3.52
C GLY A 71 9.16 10.35 2.51
N MET A 72 8.27 10.66 1.56
CA MET A 72 7.85 9.72 0.50
C MET A 72 9.04 9.21 -0.31
N ARG A 73 9.96 10.11 -0.73
CA ARG A 73 11.18 9.71 -1.45
C ARG A 73 12.06 8.77 -0.64
N LYS A 74 12.20 9.01 0.67
CA LYS A 74 12.95 8.12 1.58
C LYS A 74 12.27 6.78 1.76
N SER A 75 10.94 6.74 1.94
CA SER A 75 10.16 5.50 1.99
C SER A 75 10.35 4.69 0.70
N TYR A 76 10.26 5.33 -0.47
CA TYR A 76 10.48 4.67 -1.76
C TYR A 76 11.89 4.04 -1.87
N GLN A 77 12.92 4.80 -1.50
CA GLN A 77 14.30 4.30 -1.50
C GLN A 77 14.48 3.14 -0.51
N GLU A 78 13.86 3.22 0.67
CA GLU A 78 13.96 2.16 1.68
C GLU A 78 13.23 0.89 1.26
N ILE A 79 12.08 1.01 0.59
CA ILE A 79 11.40 -0.15 -0.02
C ILE A 79 12.37 -0.85 -0.98
N LEU A 80 12.98 -0.12 -1.91
CA LEU A 80 13.95 -0.70 -2.85
C LEU A 80 15.16 -1.33 -2.14
N ASN A 81 15.63 -0.71 -1.05
CA ASN A 81 16.69 -1.27 -0.22
C ASN A 81 16.29 -2.63 0.38
N VAL A 82 15.09 -2.75 0.96
CA VAL A 82 14.58 -4.02 1.50
C VAL A 82 14.47 -5.09 0.41
N PHE A 83 13.95 -4.75 -0.78
CA PHE A 83 13.92 -5.68 -1.92
C PHE A 83 15.32 -6.17 -2.29
N SER A 84 16.30 -5.24 -2.36
CA SER A 84 17.70 -5.56 -2.65
C SER A 84 18.34 -6.46 -1.57
N LEU A 85 18.09 -6.20 -0.29
CA LEU A 85 18.62 -7.00 0.83
C LEU A 85 18.09 -8.44 0.81
N LEU A 86 16.88 -8.65 0.30
CA LEU A 86 16.22 -9.95 0.24
C LEU A 86 16.49 -10.71 -1.07
N ASP A 87 17.27 -10.11 -1.98
CA ASP A 87 17.56 -10.60 -3.34
C ASP A 87 16.27 -10.88 -4.14
N ILE A 88 15.34 -9.91 -4.10
CA ILE A 88 14.07 -9.96 -4.81
C ILE A 88 14.00 -8.77 -5.77
N ASP A 89 13.71 -9.03 -7.04
CA ASP A 89 13.48 -7.97 -8.02
C ASP A 89 12.21 -7.18 -7.67
N PRO A 90 12.31 -5.84 -7.45
CA PRO A 90 11.13 -5.00 -7.22
C PRO A 90 10.19 -4.98 -8.43
N ALA A 91 10.68 -5.24 -9.65
CA ALA A 91 9.93 -5.20 -10.90
C ALA A 91 9.03 -3.95 -10.99
N ASP A 92 7.88 -4.07 -11.67
CA ASP A 92 6.86 -3.02 -11.76
C ASP A 92 5.92 -3.02 -10.54
N ARG A 93 6.44 -3.24 -9.33
CA ARG A 93 5.61 -3.41 -8.11
C ARG A 93 5.84 -2.35 -7.04
N VAL A 94 6.84 -1.49 -7.19
CA VAL A 94 7.14 -0.41 -6.22
C VAL A 94 6.81 0.94 -6.84
N PHE A 95 5.94 1.71 -6.19
CA PHE A 95 5.47 2.99 -6.74
C PHE A 95 5.69 4.14 -5.76
N THR A 96 6.03 5.30 -6.31
CA THR A 96 6.04 6.55 -5.56
C THR A 96 4.62 6.98 -5.18
N GLY A 97 4.45 7.40 -3.94
CA GLY A 97 3.20 7.95 -3.46
C GLY A 97 3.09 9.46 -3.65
N SER A 98 2.14 10.03 -2.92
CA SER A 98 1.84 11.46 -2.92
C SER A 98 2.97 12.25 -2.27
N GLU A 99 3.32 13.40 -2.85
CA GLU A 99 4.38 14.28 -2.33
C GLU A 99 3.90 15.18 -1.18
N ASP A 100 2.62 15.16 -0.85
CA ASP A 100 2.01 15.97 0.20
C ASP A 100 0.84 15.22 0.83
N TYR A 101 0.32 15.72 1.96
CA TYR A 101 -0.89 15.19 2.57
C TYR A 101 -2.16 15.63 1.81
N LEU A 102 -3.29 14.99 2.14
CA LEU A 102 -4.60 15.44 1.69
C LEU A 102 -4.85 16.88 2.18
N ALA A 103 -5.37 17.72 1.29
CA ALA A 103 -5.78 19.07 1.66
C ALA A 103 -7.11 19.08 2.44
N ASP A 104 -7.98 18.13 2.12
CA ASP A 104 -9.31 17.94 2.71
C ASP A 104 -9.81 16.51 2.44
N GLU A 105 -11.02 16.18 2.92
CA GLU A 105 -11.61 14.83 2.81
C GLU A 105 -12.13 14.45 1.41
N ILE A 106 -12.18 15.40 0.46
CA ILE A 106 -12.86 15.23 -0.82
C ILE A 106 -11.95 15.45 -2.04
N THR A 107 -10.76 16.03 -1.83
CA THR A 107 -9.80 16.37 -2.88
C THR A 107 -8.67 15.34 -2.89
N PRO A 108 -8.68 14.38 -3.83
CA PRO A 108 -7.64 13.37 -3.92
C PRO A 108 -6.30 13.97 -4.37
N ARG A 109 -5.20 13.33 -3.96
CA ARG A 109 -3.84 13.61 -4.43
C ARG A 109 -3.42 12.53 -5.43
N GLU A 110 -3.36 12.90 -6.70
CA GLU A 110 -2.86 12.01 -7.74
C GLU A 110 -1.39 11.61 -7.50
N SER A 111 -1.11 10.31 -7.63
CA SER A 111 0.23 9.73 -7.53
C SER A 111 0.32 8.42 -8.32
N ALA A 112 1.54 7.89 -8.52
CA ALA A 112 1.72 6.59 -9.17
C ALA A 112 1.08 5.47 -8.35
N ALA A 113 1.24 5.51 -7.01
CA ALA A 113 0.59 4.59 -6.08
C ALA A 113 -0.94 4.61 -6.20
N ALA A 114 -1.59 5.78 -6.15
CA ALA A 114 -3.05 5.89 -6.23
C ALA A 114 -3.59 5.35 -7.57
N ARG A 115 -2.92 5.68 -8.69
CA ARG A 115 -3.30 5.18 -10.02
C ARG A 115 -3.15 3.66 -10.14
N ASP A 116 -2.07 3.10 -9.58
CA ASP A 116 -1.85 1.66 -9.57
C ASP A 116 -2.89 0.93 -8.69
N LEU A 117 -3.21 1.49 -7.51
CA LEU A 117 -4.24 0.94 -6.63
C LEU A 117 -5.60 0.85 -7.33
N VAL A 118 -6.02 1.95 -7.98
CA VAL A 118 -7.26 1.97 -8.76
C VAL A 118 -7.22 0.92 -9.89
N ARG A 119 -6.11 0.83 -10.62
CA ARG A 119 -5.92 -0.18 -11.67
C ARG A 119 -6.07 -1.60 -11.13
N LEU A 120 -5.40 -1.95 -10.03
CA LEU A 120 -5.44 -3.28 -9.41
C LEU A 120 -6.80 -3.62 -8.82
N ALA A 121 -7.47 -2.65 -8.21
CA ALA A 121 -8.82 -2.81 -7.67
C ALA A 121 -9.84 -3.09 -8.79
N LEU A 122 -9.70 -2.42 -9.94
CA LEU A 122 -10.58 -2.60 -11.10
C LEU A 122 -10.26 -3.85 -11.92
N SER A 123 -9.02 -4.37 -11.89
CA SER A 123 -8.64 -5.58 -12.62
C SER A 123 -8.99 -6.90 -11.90
N GLY A 124 -9.56 -6.83 -10.70
CA GLY A 124 -9.78 -7.98 -9.83
C GLY A 124 -10.93 -8.92 -10.24
N GLY A 125 -10.84 -10.17 -9.78
CA GLY A 125 -11.90 -11.17 -9.85
C GLY A 125 -12.88 -11.11 -8.65
N PRO A 126 -13.57 -12.20 -8.30
CA PRO A 126 -14.53 -12.20 -7.18
C PRO A 126 -13.89 -11.90 -5.81
N GLU A 127 -12.60 -12.23 -5.67
CA GLU A 127 -11.84 -12.01 -4.44
C GLU A 127 -11.37 -10.56 -4.30
N PRO A 128 -11.48 -9.96 -3.11
CA PRO A 128 -11.08 -8.59 -2.87
C PRO A 128 -9.55 -8.44 -2.95
N LEU A 129 -9.12 -7.24 -3.35
CA LEU A 129 -7.77 -6.76 -3.10
C LEU A 129 -7.72 -6.22 -1.66
N TYR A 130 -6.84 -6.75 -0.83
CA TYR A 130 -6.61 -6.24 0.52
C TYR A 130 -5.61 -5.09 0.48
N VAL A 131 -6.02 -3.92 0.99
CA VAL A 131 -5.14 -2.75 1.10
C VAL A 131 -4.66 -2.66 2.54
N VAL A 132 -3.36 -2.92 2.75
CA VAL A 132 -2.73 -2.81 4.08
C VAL A 132 -2.02 -1.47 4.13
N ALA A 133 -2.62 -0.52 4.83
CA ALA A 133 -2.07 0.82 5.02
C ALA A 133 -1.47 0.93 6.43
N ILE A 134 -0.16 1.06 6.49
CA ILE A 134 0.61 1.21 7.74
C ILE A 134 1.38 2.53 7.81
N GLY A 135 1.29 3.38 6.78
CA GLY A 135 1.75 4.76 6.82
C GLY A 135 0.61 5.78 6.75
N ALA A 136 0.93 7.01 6.31
CA ALA A 136 -0.07 8.05 6.07
C ALA A 136 -1.05 7.64 4.95
N ILE A 137 -2.35 7.75 5.21
CA ILE A 137 -3.41 7.20 4.34
C ILE A 137 -3.63 7.97 3.01
N THR A 138 -2.82 8.96 2.69
CA THR A 138 -3.02 9.85 1.53
C THR A 138 -3.16 9.08 0.22
N ASN A 139 -2.29 8.10 -0.03
CA ASN A 139 -2.31 7.33 -1.28
C ASN A 139 -3.60 6.50 -1.42
N VAL A 140 -4.09 5.93 -0.32
CA VAL A 140 -5.27 5.04 -0.30
C VAL A 140 -6.56 5.83 -0.36
N ALA A 141 -6.59 7.00 0.26
CA ALA A 141 -7.75 7.88 0.28
C ALA A 141 -7.91 8.73 -0.99
N SER A 142 -6.87 8.83 -1.82
CA SER A 142 -6.87 9.55 -3.10
C SER A 142 -7.39 8.68 -4.24
#